data_AF-A0A8J4NV97-F1
#
_entry.id   AF-A0A8J4NV97-F1
#
_cell.length_a   1.000
_cell.length_b   1.000
_cell.length_c   1.000
_cell.angle_alpha   90.00
_cell.angle_beta   90.00
_cell.angle_gamma   90.00
#
_symmetry.space_group_name_H-M   'P 1'
#
loop_
_entity.id
_entity.type
_entity.pdbx_description
1 polymer ?
#
loop_
_entity_poly.entity_id
_entity_poly.type
_entity_poly.pdbx_seq_one_letter_code
_entity_poly.pdbx_strand_id
1 'polypeptide(L)'
;GKAGFCPAHAGLFPSYECRAWCWHDAECPGEEKCCLHGCDYACLPPSREKPGICPLAEEAPTTAAPCGTACAGDWQCPGTEKCCSSRCGPVCSAPERDKPGECPKVRPWQTLEPCAEEDSCTHDRDCPRQEKCCFSGCAMR
;
A
#
# COMPACT_ATOMS: atom_id res chain seq x y z
N GLY A 1 5.00 -2.49 -20.35
CA GLY A 1 4.21 -2.67 -19.11
C GLY A 1 2.75 -2.53 -19.46
N LYS A 2 1.88 -3.27 -18.78
CA LYS A 2 0.42 -3.19 -18.97
C LYS A 2 -0.17 -2.06 -18.13
N ALA A 3 -1.35 -1.59 -18.55
CA ALA A 3 -2.04 -0.48 -17.93
C ALA A 3 -2.50 -0.80 -16.49
N GLY A 4 -2.66 0.22 -15.67
CA GLY A 4 -3.04 0.11 -14.26
C GLY A 4 -1.87 -0.20 -13.32
N PHE A 5 -2.20 -0.39 -12.04
CA PHE A 5 -1.24 -0.54 -10.95
C PHE A 5 -1.33 -1.92 -10.32
N CYS A 6 -0.28 -2.33 -9.61
CA CYS A 6 -0.40 -3.49 -8.75
C CYS A 6 -1.34 -3.16 -7.58
N PRO A 7 -2.30 -4.06 -7.25
CA PRO A 7 -3.14 -3.90 -6.08
C PRO A 7 -2.29 -3.83 -4.81
N ALA A 8 -2.61 -2.89 -3.93
CA ALA A 8 -2.01 -2.81 -2.60
C ALA A 8 -2.58 -3.94 -1.74
N HIS A 9 -1.73 -4.80 -1.21
CA HIS A 9 -2.13 -5.85 -0.28
C HIS A 9 -1.44 -5.60 1.07
N ALA A 10 -2.23 -5.54 2.14
CA ALA A 10 -1.71 -5.59 3.51
C ALA A 10 -1.07 -6.97 3.72
N GLY A 11 0.15 -6.98 4.27
CA GLY A 11 1.07 -8.13 4.29
C GLY A 11 0.64 -9.31 5.16
N LEU A 12 -0.47 -9.96 4.82
CA LEU A 12 -0.78 -11.28 5.33
C LEU A 12 0.00 -12.30 4.50
N PHE A 13 0.82 -13.11 5.17
CA PHE A 13 1.72 -14.09 4.56
C PHE A 13 1.24 -15.53 4.86
N PRO A 14 0.47 -16.18 3.97
CA PRO A 14 0.10 -17.58 4.16
C PRO A 14 1.29 -18.53 3.94
N SER A 15 2.26 -18.16 3.08
CA SER A 15 3.39 -19.02 2.69
C SER A 15 4.75 -18.37 2.96
N TYR A 16 5.73 -19.21 3.31
CA TYR A 16 7.15 -18.86 3.49
C TYR A 16 8.02 -19.23 2.29
N GLU A 17 7.42 -19.88 1.31
CA GLU A 17 8.08 -20.36 0.11
C GLU A 17 7.86 -19.35 -1.00
N CYS A 18 8.62 -18.26 -0.94
CA CYS A 18 8.51 -17.18 -1.90
C CYS A 18 8.93 -17.67 -3.28
N ARG A 19 8.04 -17.51 -4.27
CA ARG A 19 8.22 -17.95 -5.65
C ARG A 19 7.82 -16.85 -6.62
N ALA A 20 8.61 -16.71 -7.68
CA ALA A 20 8.25 -15.89 -8.83
C ALA A 20 7.58 -16.75 -9.91
N TRP A 21 6.30 -16.52 -10.16
CA TRP A 21 5.53 -17.13 -11.25
C TRP A 21 5.56 -16.26 -12.52
N CYS A 22 5.97 -15.00 -12.39
CA CYS A 22 6.20 -14.05 -13.45
C CYS A 22 7.35 -13.12 -13.05
N TRP A 23 7.95 -12.44 -14.03
CA TRP A 23 8.95 -11.39 -13.83
C TRP A 23 8.54 -10.06 -14.47
N HIS A 24 7.71 -10.11 -15.50
CA HIS A 24 7.20 -8.94 -16.19
C HIS A 24 5.75 -9.12 -16.63
N ASP A 25 5.03 -7.99 -16.74
CA ASP A 25 3.61 -7.96 -17.13
C ASP A 25 3.29 -8.75 -18.40
N ALA A 26 4.24 -8.86 -19.35
CA ALA A 26 4.00 -9.54 -20.63
C ALA A 26 3.87 -11.07 -20.50
N GLU A 27 4.33 -11.67 -19.39
CA GLU A 27 4.13 -13.10 -19.09
C GLU A 27 2.70 -13.40 -18.64
N CYS A 28 2.01 -12.40 -18.11
CA CYS A 28 0.68 -12.58 -17.56
C CYS A 28 -0.38 -12.58 -18.67
N PRO A 29 -1.49 -13.33 -18.50
CA PRO A 29 -2.57 -13.33 -19.47
C PRO A 29 -3.36 -12.00 -19.45
N GLY A 30 -3.98 -11.66 -20.58
CA GLY A 30 -4.87 -10.49 -20.70
C GLY A 30 -4.25 -9.19 -20.18
N GLU A 31 -4.99 -8.47 -19.33
CA GLU A 31 -4.56 -7.20 -18.71
C GLU A 31 -3.86 -7.39 -17.34
N GLU A 32 -3.64 -8.63 -16.91
CA GLU A 32 -3.03 -8.91 -15.60
C GLU A 32 -1.56 -8.45 -15.55
N LYS A 33 -1.16 -7.94 -14.39
CA LYS A 33 0.19 -7.42 -14.14
C LYS A 33 0.97 -8.37 -13.25
N CYS A 34 2.28 -8.40 -13.43
CA CYS A 34 3.16 -9.17 -12.56
C CYS A 34 3.44 -8.37 -11.29
N CYS A 35 2.86 -8.80 -10.17
CA CYS A 35 2.81 -8.03 -8.93
C CYS A 35 3.29 -8.85 -7.75
N LEU A 36 3.87 -8.16 -6.76
CA LEU A 36 4.17 -8.75 -5.46
C LEU A 36 2.86 -9.02 -4.71
N HIS A 37 2.62 -10.28 -4.34
CA HIS A 37 1.47 -10.73 -3.57
C HIS A 37 1.94 -11.56 -2.38
N GLY A 38 1.88 -10.98 -1.18
CA GLY A 38 2.59 -11.54 -0.02
C GLY A 38 4.09 -11.48 -0.28
N CYS A 39 4.73 -12.64 -0.52
CA CYS A 39 6.12 -12.69 -0.94
C CYS A 39 6.35 -13.33 -2.33
N ASP A 40 5.27 -13.68 -3.03
CA ASP A 40 5.32 -14.25 -4.38
C ASP A 40 5.18 -13.16 -5.44
N TYR A 41 5.76 -13.37 -6.63
CA TYR A 41 5.38 -12.61 -7.82
C TYR A 41 4.35 -13.40 -8.60
N ALA A 42 3.14 -12.85 -8.71
CA ALA A 42 1.99 -13.49 -9.34
C ALA A 42 1.30 -12.54 -10.33
N CYS A 43 0.61 -13.11 -11.30
CA CYS A 43 -0.24 -12.37 -12.22
C CYS A 43 -1.55 -11.99 -11.52
N LEU A 44 -1.80 -10.69 -11.39
CA LEU A 44 -2.97 -10.16 -10.71
C LEU A 44 -3.72 -9.15 -11.60
N PRO A 45 -5.05 -9.06 -11.46
CA PRO A 45 -5.82 -8.00 -12.10
C PRO A 45 -5.30 -6.61 -11.71
N PRO A 46 -5.23 -5.66 -12.66
CA PRO A 46 -4.71 -4.33 -12.38
C PRO A 46 -5.68 -3.51 -11.50
N SER A 47 -5.13 -2.77 -10.54
CA SER A 47 -5.87 -1.76 -9.78
C SER A 47 -5.98 -0.45 -10.55
N ARG A 48 -7.10 0.24 -10.37
CA ARG A 48 -7.31 1.62 -10.83
C ARG A 48 -6.81 2.65 -9.82
N GLU A 49 -6.59 2.23 -8.58
CA GLU A 49 -6.05 3.07 -7.50
C GLU A 49 -4.53 3.02 -7.54
N LYS A 50 -3.90 4.19 -7.34
CA LYS A 50 -2.45 4.26 -7.24
C LYS A 50 -1.99 3.78 -5.87
N PRO A 51 -0.82 3.14 -5.79
CA PRO A 51 -0.25 2.73 -4.51
C PRO A 51 0.09 3.95 -3.62
N GLY A 52 0.14 3.71 -2.32
CA GLY A 52 0.41 4.73 -1.30
C GLY A 52 -0.85 5.25 -0.62
N ILE A 53 -0.67 6.05 0.43
CA ILE A 53 -1.75 6.59 1.25
C ILE A 53 -1.72 8.12 1.18
N CYS A 54 -2.89 8.75 1.19
CA CYS A 54 -3.00 10.20 1.20
C CYS A 54 -2.38 10.81 2.47
N PRO A 55 -1.64 11.93 2.35
CA PRO A 55 -1.11 12.64 3.51
C PRO A 55 -2.23 13.14 4.41
N LEU A 56 -1.97 13.14 5.73
CA LEU A 56 -2.84 13.81 6.69
C LEU A 56 -2.94 15.30 6.34
N ALA A 57 -4.18 15.82 6.31
CA ALA A 57 -4.51 17.17 5.85
C ALA A 57 -3.91 18.32 6.69
N GLU A 58 -3.24 18.01 7.80
CA GLU A 58 -2.60 18.96 8.72
C GLU A 58 -1.19 19.39 8.28
N GLU A 59 -0.53 18.64 7.38
CA GLU A 59 0.86 18.89 6.95
C GLU A 59 0.94 19.70 5.63
N ALA A 60 -0.16 20.34 5.19
CA ALA A 60 -0.08 21.29 4.08
C ALA A 60 0.61 22.58 4.58
N PRO A 61 1.72 23.04 3.97
CA PRO A 61 2.48 24.19 4.46
C PRO A 61 1.58 25.42 4.67
N THR A 62 1.78 26.11 5.78
CA THR A 62 1.11 27.36 6.19
C THR A 62 1.39 28.56 5.27
N THR A 63 2.03 28.36 4.12
CA THR A 63 2.11 29.35 3.06
C THR A 63 0.89 29.22 2.17
N ALA A 64 0.23 30.34 1.86
CA ALA A 64 -0.93 30.45 0.97
C ALA A 64 -0.65 29.93 -0.45
N ALA A 65 -0.44 28.62 -0.60
CA ALA A 65 -0.33 27.95 -1.87
C ALA A 65 -1.74 27.91 -2.48
N PRO A 66 -1.89 28.25 -3.78
CA PRO A 66 -3.14 27.98 -4.46
C PRO A 66 -3.45 26.49 -4.30
N CYS A 67 -4.72 26.18 -4.07
CA CYS A 67 -5.20 24.80 -3.99
C CYS A 67 -4.63 23.99 -5.17
N GLY A 68 -4.14 22.78 -4.91
CA GLY A 68 -3.53 21.91 -5.93
C GLY A 68 -4.51 21.54 -7.05
N THR A 69 -4.05 20.78 -8.04
CA THR A 69 -4.89 20.33 -9.16
C THR A 69 -6.07 19.52 -8.65
N ALA A 70 -7.29 20.03 -8.88
CA ALA A 70 -8.51 19.33 -8.51
C ALA A 70 -8.64 18.00 -9.24
N CYS A 71 -9.20 16.99 -8.57
CA CYS A 71 -9.34 15.65 -9.12
C CYS A 71 -10.59 14.94 -8.60
N ALA A 72 -11.08 13.95 -9.35
CA ALA A 72 -12.13 13.02 -8.88
C ALA A 72 -11.60 11.60 -8.59
N GLY A 73 -10.34 11.34 -8.90
CA GLY A 73 -9.69 10.06 -8.63
C GLY A 73 -8.23 10.06 -9.08
N ASP A 74 -7.46 9.08 -8.59
CA ASP A 74 -6.01 8.96 -8.80
C ASP A 74 -5.59 9.00 -10.27
N TRP A 75 -6.44 8.49 -11.17
CA TRP A 75 -6.20 8.44 -12.61
C TRP A 75 -6.11 9.83 -13.27
N GLN A 76 -6.62 10.90 -12.63
CA GLN A 76 -6.49 12.28 -13.10
C GLN A 76 -5.17 12.92 -12.66
N CYS A 77 -4.52 12.37 -11.65
CA CYS A 77 -3.29 12.91 -11.11
C CYS A 77 -2.08 12.40 -11.91
N PRO A 78 -1.02 13.20 -12.07
CA PRO A 78 0.18 12.77 -12.77
C PRO A 78 0.99 11.76 -11.96
N GLY A 79 1.80 10.94 -12.64
CA GLY A 79 2.76 10.03 -12.01
C GLY A 79 2.14 9.16 -10.90
N THR A 80 2.72 9.21 -9.70
CA THR A 80 2.29 8.47 -8.51
C THR A 80 1.37 9.28 -7.58
N GLU A 81 1.01 10.51 -7.95
CA GLU A 81 0.16 11.35 -7.10
C GLU A 81 -1.24 10.78 -6.98
N LYS A 82 -1.81 10.86 -5.78
CA LYS A 82 -3.15 10.40 -5.44
C LYS A 82 -4.10 11.57 -5.32
N CYS A 83 -5.38 11.29 -5.57
CA CYS A 83 -6.45 12.25 -5.37
C CYS A 83 -6.90 12.23 -3.92
N CYS A 84 -6.50 13.24 -3.15
CA CYS A 84 -6.63 13.24 -1.70
C CYS A 84 -7.50 14.39 -1.21
N SER A 85 -8.30 14.13 -0.17
CA SER A 85 -9.11 15.15 0.47
C SER A 85 -8.22 16.15 1.22
N SER A 86 -8.42 17.43 0.92
CA SER A 86 -7.74 18.55 1.59
C SER A 86 -8.77 19.59 2.04
N ARG A 87 -8.30 20.67 2.70
CA ARG A 87 -9.13 21.83 3.04
C ARG A 87 -9.76 22.52 1.82
N CYS A 88 -9.18 22.34 0.64
CA CYS A 88 -9.68 22.85 -0.63
C CYS A 88 -10.63 21.88 -1.38
N GLY A 89 -10.91 20.70 -0.82
CA GLY A 89 -11.52 19.59 -1.54
C GLY A 89 -10.50 18.59 -2.09
N PRO A 90 -10.91 17.69 -3.00
CA PRO A 90 -10.04 16.64 -3.54
C PRO A 90 -9.02 17.22 -4.52
N VAL A 91 -7.73 17.07 -4.19
CA VAL A 91 -6.61 17.58 -4.98
C VAL A 91 -5.53 16.52 -5.14
N CYS A 92 -4.79 16.59 -6.25
CA CYS A 92 -3.63 15.74 -6.47
C CYS A 92 -2.52 16.07 -5.48
N SER A 93 -2.04 15.06 -4.78
CA SER A 93 -0.96 15.18 -3.82
C SER A 93 -0.06 13.94 -3.87
N ALA A 94 1.22 14.13 -3.55
CA ALA A 94 2.13 13.02 -3.40
C ALA A 94 1.67 12.14 -2.22
N PRO A 95 1.70 10.80 -2.34
CA PRO A 95 1.41 9.92 -1.23
C PRO A 95 2.41 10.13 -0.09
N GLU A 96 2.03 9.72 1.12
CA GLU A 96 2.94 9.68 2.26
C GLU A 96 4.19 8.86 1.93
N ARG A 97 5.33 9.31 2.46
CA ARG A 97 6.57 8.55 2.34
C ARG A 97 6.52 7.37 3.29
N ASP A 98 6.84 6.18 2.78
CA ASP A 98 6.97 5.00 3.61
C ASP A 98 8.02 5.23 4.71
N LYS A 99 7.73 4.76 5.92
CA LYS A 99 8.70 4.79 7.01
C LYS A 99 9.85 3.83 6.66
N PRO A 100 11.10 4.21 6.98
CA PRO A 100 12.27 3.40 6.66
C PRO A 100 12.24 2.06 7.40
N GLY A 101 12.80 1.02 6.78
CA GLY A 101 12.89 -0.33 7.33
C GLY A 101 12.02 -1.35 6.61
N GLU A 102 12.14 -2.62 7.00
CA GLU A 102 11.40 -3.74 6.45
C GLU A 102 10.73 -4.52 7.60
N CYS A 103 9.54 -5.06 7.35
CA CYS A 103 8.89 -5.93 8.32
C CYS A 103 9.59 -7.29 8.38
N PRO A 104 9.74 -7.88 9.58
CA PRO A 104 10.29 -9.22 9.71
C PRO A 104 9.35 -10.24 9.05
N LYS A 105 9.93 -11.26 8.41
CA LYS A 105 9.18 -12.38 7.85
C LYS A 105 8.79 -13.34 8.97
N VAL A 106 7.56 -13.25 9.46
CA VAL A 106 7.09 -14.03 10.61
C VAL A 106 5.95 -15.00 10.28
N ARG A 107 6.13 -16.24 10.75
CA ARG A 107 5.13 -17.27 11.11
C ARG A 107 3.71 -16.80 11.48
N PRO A 108 2.57 -16.99 10.76
CA PRO A 108 1.30 -17.09 11.46
C PRO A 108 1.42 -18.14 12.55
N TRP A 109 0.88 -17.81 13.71
CA TRP A 109 0.82 -18.69 14.84
C TRP A 109 -0.18 -19.81 14.52
N GLN A 110 0.32 -21.03 14.29
CA GLN A 110 -0.49 -22.18 13.85
C GLN A 110 -0.93 -23.09 15.03
N THR A 111 -1.27 -22.54 16.19
CA THR A 111 -1.81 -23.38 17.27
C THR A 111 -3.28 -23.73 17.06
N LEU A 112 -3.74 -24.80 17.72
CA LEU A 112 -5.14 -25.21 17.76
C LEU A 112 -6.07 -24.11 18.34
N GLU A 113 -5.52 -23.27 19.21
CA GLU A 113 -6.20 -22.08 19.73
C GLU A 113 -6.00 -20.92 18.75
N PRO A 114 -7.07 -20.29 18.24
CA PRO A 114 -6.99 -19.03 17.52
C PRO A 114 -6.30 -17.99 18.38
N CYS A 115 -5.40 -17.23 17.77
CA CYS A 115 -4.73 -16.17 18.49
C CYS A 115 -5.74 -15.03 18.77
N ALA A 116 -5.75 -14.52 19.99
CA ALA A 116 -6.74 -13.55 20.47
C ALA A 116 -6.21 -12.09 20.46
N GLU A 117 -5.04 -11.87 19.87
CA GLU A 117 -4.49 -10.52 19.72
C GLU A 117 -5.20 -9.79 18.58
N GLU A 118 -5.57 -8.54 18.80
CA GLU A 118 -6.19 -7.68 17.79
C GLU A 118 -5.13 -6.73 17.19
N ASP A 119 -5.39 -6.28 15.96
CA ASP A 119 -4.53 -5.32 15.27
C ASP A 119 -4.46 -4.00 16.05
N SER A 120 -3.24 -3.58 16.39
CA SER A 120 -2.98 -2.31 17.08
C SER A 120 -2.67 -1.15 16.11
N CYS A 121 -2.36 -1.48 14.87
CA CYS A 121 -2.10 -0.54 13.78
C CYS A 121 -2.62 -1.13 12.47
N THR A 122 -2.90 -0.27 11.49
CA THR A 122 -3.23 -0.68 10.12
C THR A 122 -2.16 -0.24 9.13
N HIS A 123 -1.50 0.88 9.42
CA HIS A 123 -0.48 1.48 8.58
C HIS A 123 0.66 2.01 9.45
N ASP A 124 1.84 2.15 8.84
CA ASP A 124 3.02 2.75 9.45
C ASP A 124 2.73 4.06 10.19
N ARG A 125 1.82 4.90 9.68
CA ARG A 125 1.40 6.17 10.31
C ARG A 125 0.79 6.01 11.71
N ASP A 126 0.18 4.85 12.00
CA ASP A 126 -0.49 4.59 13.27
C ASP A 126 0.56 4.31 14.38
N CYS A 127 1.75 3.87 13.98
CA CYS A 127 2.87 3.63 14.87
C CYS A 127 3.63 4.94 15.18
N PRO A 128 4.20 5.10 16.38
CA PRO A 128 4.99 6.28 16.71
C PRO A 128 6.32 6.31 15.95
N ARG A 129 6.90 7.50 15.80
CA ARG A 129 8.27 7.69 15.25
C ARG A 129 8.42 7.01 13.87
N GLN A 130 9.53 6.29 13.66
CA GLN A 130 9.86 5.58 12.42
C GLN A 130 9.50 4.09 12.47
N GLU A 131 8.62 3.68 13.39
CA GLU A 131 8.18 2.29 13.51
C GLU A 131 7.19 1.94 12.40
N LYS A 132 7.32 0.72 11.87
CA LYS A 132 6.46 0.18 10.81
C LYS A 132 5.39 -0.71 11.42
N CYS A 133 4.20 -0.68 10.83
CA CYS A 133 3.10 -1.55 11.21
C CYS A 133 3.30 -2.91 10.54
N CYS A 134 3.69 -3.91 11.32
CA CYS A 134 4.10 -5.20 10.81
C CYS A 134 3.23 -6.33 11.38
N PHE A 135 2.99 -7.34 10.54
CA PHE A 135 2.41 -8.57 11.02
C PHE A 135 3.39 -9.24 11.99
N SER A 136 2.88 -9.69 13.13
CA SER A 136 3.71 -10.25 14.20
C SER A 136 3.55 -11.77 14.38
N GLY A 137 2.71 -12.39 13.56
CA GLY A 137 2.34 -13.80 13.67
C GLY A 137 0.93 -14.00 14.21
N CYS A 138 0.32 -12.97 14.82
CA CYS A 138 -1.10 -12.99 15.16
C CYS A 138 -1.82 -11.72 14.69
N ALA A 139 -1.27 -10.56 15.04
CA ALA A 139 -1.85 -9.25 14.76
C ALA A 139 -0.82 -8.27 14.19
N MET A 140 -1.30 -7.15 13.67
CA MET A 140 -0.53 -6.00 13.21
C MET A 140 -0.10 -5.13 14.40
N ARG A 141 1.19 -4.81 14.48
CA ARG A 141 1.78 -3.94 15.50
C ARG A 141 3.05 -3.24 15.03
#